data_AF-A0A7X2TE30-F1
#
_entry.id   AF-A0A7X2TE30-F1
#
_cell.length_a   1.000
_cell.length_b   1.000
_cell.length_c   1.000
_cell.angle_alpha   90.00
_cell.angle_beta   90.00
_cell.angle_gamma   90.00
#
_symmetry.space_group_name_H-M   'P 1'
#
loop_
_entity.id
_entity.type
_entity.pdbx_description
1 polymer ?
#
loop_
_entity_poly.entity_id
_entity_poly.type
_entity_poly.pdbx_seq_one_letter_code
_entity_poly.pdbx_strand_id
1 'polypeptide(L)'
;MKDMLKDFDINLAMLKKHTCQPFTADSDKGRGELYKKEVEQFKARISRFTFERIAFCNGLFSMLMPSELFGQPIVMGNLLLFQASKEKITLSIKVIESEQIVKIDQLQQDYVSQMRSSRQQTKIDISDARQAAFGTIYYFTAIHSMPGGALCDFIILFQGGKKMIFMDFNFEQKEYYFWKTILCKLSSTIEIEGGPQQ
;
A
#
# COMPACT_ATOMS: atom_id res chain seq x y z
N MET A 1 -9.23 -0.81 18.67
CA MET A 1 -8.42 -1.91 18.12
C MET A 1 -9.25 -3.06 17.53
N LYS A 2 -10.19 -3.71 18.26
CA LYS A 2 -11.06 -4.78 17.71
C LYS A 2 -11.90 -4.35 16.49
N ASP A 3 -12.23 -3.07 16.36
CA ASP A 3 -13.03 -2.59 15.23
C ASP A 3 -12.25 -2.42 13.92
N MET A 4 -10.92 -2.26 13.96
CA MET A 4 -10.13 -2.12 12.74
C MET A 4 -10.09 -3.43 11.92
N LEU A 5 -10.20 -4.59 12.57
CA LEU A 5 -10.31 -5.88 11.89
C LEU A 5 -11.61 -6.03 11.08
N LYS A 6 -12.70 -5.39 11.52
CA LYS A 6 -13.98 -5.37 10.77
C LYS A 6 -13.89 -4.47 9.54
N ASP A 7 -12.99 -3.51 9.58
CA ASP A 7 -12.78 -2.51 8.56
C ASP A 7 -11.85 -2.95 7.41
N PHE A 8 -11.05 -4.01 7.61
CA PHE A 8 -10.34 -4.66 6.52
C PHE A 8 -11.33 -5.63 5.86
N ASP A 9 -11.59 -5.46 4.56
CA ASP A 9 -12.43 -6.39 3.80
C ASP A 9 -11.66 -7.68 3.47
N ILE A 10 -11.32 -8.43 4.52
CA ILE A 10 -10.49 -9.64 4.48
C ILE A 10 -11.16 -10.73 3.64
N ASN A 11 -12.49 -10.83 3.73
CA ASN A 11 -13.24 -11.80 2.95
C ASN A 11 -13.17 -11.49 1.45
N LEU A 12 -13.39 -10.23 1.05
CA LEU A 12 -13.24 -9.85 -0.35
C LEU A 12 -11.80 -10.02 -0.85
N ALA A 13 -10.81 -9.70 -0.01
CA ALA A 13 -9.40 -9.87 -0.34
C ALA A 13 -9.05 -11.34 -0.62
N MET A 14 -9.51 -12.27 0.23
CA MET A 14 -9.30 -13.70 0.05
C MET A 14 -10.12 -14.25 -1.11
N LEU A 15 -11.34 -13.77 -1.32
CA LEU A 15 -12.14 -14.17 -2.47
C LEU A 15 -11.42 -13.83 -3.79
N LYS A 16 -10.90 -12.60 -3.92
CA LYS A 16 -10.12 -12.14 -5.08
C LYS A 16 -8.84 -12.93 -5.32
N LYS A 17 -8.24 -13.50 -4.27
CA LYS A 17 -7.07 -14.39 -4.38
C LYS A 17 -7.43 -15.73 -5.02
N HIS A 18 -8.62 -16.26 -4.74
CA HIS A 18 -9.06 -17.59 -5.18
C HIS A 18 -9.88 -17.60 -6.48
N THR A 19 -10.48 -16.48 -6.88
CA THR A 19 -11.30 -16.39 -8.12
C THR A 19 -10.52 -16.53 -9.43
N CYS A 20 -9.19 -16.66 -9.40
CA CYS A 20 -8.35 -16.84 -10.59
C CYS A 20 -8.08 -18.31 -10.97
N GLN A 21 -8.78 -19.30 -10.38
CA GLN A 21 -8.55 -20.73 -10.67
C GLN A 21 -9.82 -21.42 -11.20
N PRO A 22 -9.73 -22.22 -12.29
CA PRO A 22 -10.88 -22.88 -12.92
C PRO A 22 -11.61 -23.85 -11.96
N PHE A 23 -12.91 -24.05 -12.20
CA PHE A 23 -13.86 -24.75 -11.32
C PHE A 23 -14.04 -26.24 -11.69
N THR A 24 -14.00 -27.13 -10.68
CA THR A 24 -14.56 -28.50 -10.73
C THR A 24 -15.21 -28.85 -9.38
N ALA A 25 -16.28 -29.66 -9.37
CA ALA A 25 -17.14 -29.89 -8.20
C ALA A 25 -16.44 -30.53 -6.98
N ASP A 26 -15.44 -31.39 -7.18
CA ASP A 26 -14.65 -31.97 -6.06
C ASP A 26 -13.69 -30.97 -5.41
N SER A 27 -13.38 -29.87 -6.10
CA SER A 27 -12.48 -28.83 -5.59
C SER A 27 -13.15 -27.86 -4.61
N ASP A 28 -14.49 -27.88 -4.47
CA ASP A 28 -15.24 -26.86 -3.74
C ASP A 28 -15.22 -27.03 -2.21
N LYS A 29 -15.26 -28.27 -1.67
CA LYS A 29 -15.21 -28.49 -0.21
C LYS A 29 -13.82 -28.22 0.38
N GLY A 30 -12.76 -28.71 -0.27
CA GLY A 30 -11.37 -28.47 0.14
C GLY A 30 -10.95 -27.00 0.01
N ARG A 31 -11.43 -26.28 -1.03
CA ARG A 31 -11.21 -24.83 -1.16
C ARG A 31 -11.94 -24.03 -0.09
N GLY A 32 -13.14 -24.43 0.32
CA GLY A 32 -13.86 -23.76 1.40
C GLY A 32 -13.12 -23.80 2.74
N GLU A 33 -12.52 -24.94 3.09
CA GLU A 33 -11.68 -25.08 4.30
C GLU A 33 -10.35 -24.33 4.17
N LEU A 34 -9.71 -24.40 3.00
CA LEU A 34 -8.48 -23.64 2.72
C LEU A 34 -8.73 -22.13 2.83
N TYR A 35 -9.81 -21.63 2.23
CA TYR A 35 -10.24 -20.24 2.32
C TYR A 35 -10.44 -19.80 3.77
N LYS A 36 -11.20 -20.57 4.56
CA LYS A 36 -11.41 -20.28 5.99
C LYS A 36 -10.09 -20.22 6.74
N LYS A 37 -9.19 -21.18 6.51
CA LYS A 37 -7.87 -21.21 7.15
C LYS A 37 -7.04 -20.00 6.78
N GLU A 38 -7.02 -19.59 5.52
CA GLU A 38 -6.29 -18.41 5.06
C GLU A 38 -6.87 -17.11 5.63
N VAL A 39 -8.20 -16.99 5.73
CA VAL A 39 -8.87 -15.84 6.39
C VAL A 39 -8.46 -15.76 7.86
N GLU A 40 -8.47 -16.88 8.59
CA GLU A 40 -8.08 -16.88 10.01
C GLU A 40 -6.59 -16.59 10.19
N GLN A 41 -5.72 -17.10 9.31
CA GLN A 41 -4.30 -16.74 9.31
C GLN A 41 -4.09 -15.24 9.03
N PHE A 42 -4.87 -14.67 8.10
CA PHE A 42 -4.84 -13.24 7.79
C PHE A 42 -5.22 -12.41 9.03
N LYS A 43 -6.36 -12.72 9.66
CA LYS A 43 -6.82 -12.05 10.89
C LYS A 43 -5.80 -12.17 12.01
N ALA A 44 -5.27 -13.38 12.23
CA ALA A 44 -4.28 -13.64 13.27
C ALA A 44 -2.95 -12.91 13.01
N ARG A 45 -2.61 -12.65 11.74
CA ARG A 45 -1.44 -11.83 11.40
C ARG A 45 -1.70 -10.34 11.66
N ILE A 46 -2.85 -9.81 11.26
CA ILE A 46 -3.22 -8.41 11.56
C ILE A 46 -3.25 -8.17 13.07
N SER A 47 -3.82 -9.09 13.84
CA SER A 47 -3.98 -8.91 15.29
C SER A 47 -2.66 -8.86 16.06
N ARG A 48 -1.52 -9.15 15.41
CA ARG A 48 -0.17 -8.98 15.98
C ARG A 48 0.30 -7.53 15.94
N PHE A 49 -0.35 -6.69 15.16
CA PHE A 49 0.01 -5.29 15.00
C PHE A 49 -0.76 -4.40 15.96
N THR A 50 -0.05 -3.48 16.60
CA THR A 50 -0.65 -2.34 17.28
C THR A 50 -0.69 -1.19 16.30
N PHE A 51 -1.88 -0.68 15.99
CA PHE A 51 -2.03 0.43 15.05
C PHE A 51 -2.12 1.75 15.80
N GLU A 52 -1.27 2.68 15.42
CA GLU A 52 -1.18 4.01 15.99
C GLU A 52 -1.14 5.06 14.90
N ARG A 53 -1.49 6.30 15.28
CA ARG A 53 -1.35 7.46 14.41
C ARG A 53 0.13 7.83 14.34
N ILE A 54 0.75 7.64 13.17
CA ILE A 54 2.15 8.00 12.95
C ILE A 54 2.21 9.26 12.11
N ALA A 55 2.91 10.28 12.61
CA ALA A 55 3.23 11.49 11.88
C ALA A 55 4.51 11.30 11.05
N PHE A 56 4.48 11.72 9.79
CA PHE A 56 5.59 11.62 8.85
C PHE A 56 6.08 13.00 8.43
N CYS A 57 7.34 13.08 7.99
CA CYS A 57 7.93 14.28 7.42
C CYS A 57 7.74 15.54 8.30
N ASN A 58 8.07 15.44 9.58
CA ASN A 58 7.90 16.51 10.59
C ASN A 58 6.45 17.00 10.72
N GLY A 59 5.48 16.07 10.70
CA GLY A 59 4.05 16.38 10.86
C GLY A 59 3.35 16.81 9.58
N LEU A 60 4.01 16.78 8.41
CA LEU A 60 3.35 17.15 7.15
C LEU A 60 2.04 16.38 6.90
N PHE A 61 2.04 15.09 7.27
CA PHE A 61 0.85 14.27 7.27
C PHE A 61 0.98 13.19 8.35
N SER A 62 -0.14 12.60 8.70
CA SER A 62 -0.19 11.44 9.58
C SER A 62 -1.12 10.37 9.02
N MET A 63 -0.91 9.12 9.41
CA MET A 63 -1.79 8.00 9.04
C MET A 63 -1.74 6.92 10.10
N LEU A 64 -2.79 6.10 10.19
CA LEU A 64 -2.73 4.88 10.99
C LEU A 64 -1.76 3.91 10.34
N MET A 65 -0.81 3.40 11.13
CA MET A 65 0.18 2.42 10.73
C MET A 65 0.48 1.48 11.89
N PRO A 66 0.93 0.24 11.65
CA PRO A 66 1.45 -0.58 12.73
C PRO A 66 2.69 0.10 13.33
N SER A 67 2.62 0.44 14.62
CA SER A 67 3.64 1.24 15.30
C SER A 67 5.01 0.56 15.34
N GLU A 68 5.02 -0.77 15.33
CA GLU A 68 6.22 -1.58 15.41
C GLU A 68 6.73 -2.06 14.04
N LEU A 69 6.05 -1.69 12.94
CA LEU A 69 6.42 -2.18 11.61
C LEU A 69 7.76 -1.59 11.15
N PHE A 70 7.92 -0.29 11.31
CA PHE A 70 9.10 0.42 10.83
C PHE A 70 9.89 1.00 12.02
N GLY A 71 11.21 0.82 11.96
CA GLY A 71 12.13 1.54 12.85
C GLY A 71 12.36 2.97 12.40
N GLN A 72 13.46 3.56 12.86
CA GLN A 72 13.89 4.90 12.44
C GLN A 72 14.17 4.94 10.92
N PRO A 73 13.84 6.04 10.24
CA PRO A 73 14.11 6.17 8.82
C PRO A 73 15.60 6.36 8.53
N ILE A 74 16.04 5.83 7.40
CA ILE A 74 17.28 6.21 6.75
C ILE A 74 16.99 7.44 5.88
N VAL A 75 17.66 8.56 6.14
CA VAL A 75 17.48 9.81 5.40
C VAL A 75 18.47 9.88 4.23
N MET A 76 17.97 9.98 3.01
CA MET A 76 18.76 10.05 1.77
C MET A 76 18.35 11.27 0.94
N GLY A 77 18.85 12.46 1.32
CA GLY A 77 18.44 13.71 0.68
C GLY A 77 16.97 14.03 0.97
N ASN A 78 16.14 14.09 -0.08
CA ASN A 78 14.68 14.30 0.03
C ASN A 78 13.87 12.99 0.10
N LEU A 79 14.55 11.85 0.27
CA LEU A 79 13.96 10.53 0.41
C LEU A 79 14.11 10.05 1.86
N LEU A 80 13.02 9.57 2.45
CA LEU A 80 13.03 8.81 3.69
C LEU A 80 12.81 7.33 3.36
N LEU A 81 13.66 6.45 3.86
CA LEU A 81 13.54 5.00 3.66
C LEU A 81 13.34 4.30 5.00
N PHE A 82 12.26 3.53 5.09
CA PHE A 82 11.91 2.70 6.23
C PHE A 82 11.96 1.23 5.80
N GLN A 83 12.48 0.36 6.67
CA GLN A 83 12.63 -1.06 6.38
C GLN A 83 12.06 -1.89 7.53
N ALA A 84 11.23 -2.88 7.20
CA ALA A 84 10.70 -3.87 8.13
C ALA A 84 11.24 -5.25 7.74
N SER A 85 12.42 -5.62 8.24
CA SER A 85 13.13 -6.83 7.77
C SER A 85 12.36 -8.12 8.03
N LYS A 86 11.62 -8.20 9.14
CA LYS A 86 10.83 -9.38 9.52
C LYS A 86 9.62 -9.56 8.59
N GLU A 87 8.94 -8.47 8.29
CA GLU A 87 7.77 -8.42 7.41
C GLU A 87 8.12 -8.35 5.92
N LYS A 88 9.40 -8.13 5.60
CA LYS A 88 9.93 -7.98 4.24
C LYS A 88 9.19 -6.93 3.41
N ILE A 89 8.92 -5.79 4.03
CA ILE A 89 8.34 -4.62 3.39
C ILE A 89 9.24 -3.41 3.63
N THR A 90 9.39 -2.58 2.61
CA THR A 90 10.06 -1.29 2.73
C THR A 90 9.10 -0.18 2.35
N LEU A 91 9.21 0.97 3.00
CA LEU A 91 8.48 2.18 2.64
C LEU A 91 9.48 3.26 2.28
N SER A 92 9.38 3.80 1.08
CA SER A 92 10.09 5.02 0.70
C SER A 92 9.12 6.19 0.63
N ILE A 93 9.49 7.34 1.19
CA ILE A 93 8.69 8.57 1.16
C ILE A 93 9.53 9.66 0.51
N LYS A 94 9.01 10.23 -0.57
CA LYS A 94 9.59 11.38 -1.26
C LYS A 94 8.63 12.55 -1.22
N VAL A 95 9.15 13.71 -0.86
CA VAL A 95 8.39 14.97 -0.86
C VAL A 95 8.98 15.90 -1.91
N ILE A 96 8.11 16.46 -2.75
CA ILE A 96 8.49 17.36 -3.85
C ILE A 96 7.66 18.62 -3.73
N GLU A 97 8.30 19.79 -3.77
CA GLU A 97 7.59 21.07 -3.92
C GLU A 97 6.93 21.12 -5.31
N SER A 98 5.61 21.28 -5.35
CA SER A 98 4.84 21.38 -6.57
C SER A 98 3.55 22.14 -6.31
N GLU A 99 3.36 23.24 -7.04
CA GLU A 99 2.11 24.00 -7.04
C GLU A 99 1.08 23.44 -8.04
N GLN A 100 1.49 22.47 -8.87
CA GLN A 100 0.62 21.85 -9.85
C GLN A 100 -0.01 20.57 -9.29
N ILE A 101 -1.32 20.43 -9.51
CA ILE A 101 -2.05 19.18 -9.28
C ILE A 101 -1.54 18.16 -10.30
N VAL A 102 -0.87 17.12 -9.83
CA VAL A 102 -0.37 16.04 -10.69
C VAL A 102 -1.55 15.18 -11.17
N LYS A 103 -1.66 14.97 -12.49
CA LYS A 103 -2.64 14.04 -13.06
C LYS A 103 -2.13 12.61 -12.87
N ILE A 104 -2.92 11.75 -12.23
CA ILE A 104 -2.53 10.36 -11.93
C ILE A 104 -2.10 9.57 -13.18
N ASP A 105 -2.80 9.75 -14.31
CA ASP A 105 -2.49 9.04 -15.55
C ASP A 105 -1.08 9.38 -16.06
N GLN A 106 -0.69 10.65 -15.98
CA GLN A 106 0.65 11.09 -16.37
C GLN A 106 1.70 10.48 -15.45
N LEU A 107 1.44 10.46 -14.15
CA LEU A 107 2.36 9.90 -13.17
C LEU A 107 2.55 8.38 -13.34
N GLN A 108 1.49 7.66 -13.68
CA GLN A 108 1.58 6.23 -13.98
C GLN A 108 2.39 5.99 -15.26
N GLN A 109 2.17 6.79 -16.29
CA GLN A 109 2.95 6.72 -17.53
C GLN A 109 4.43 7.03 -17.28
N ASP A 110 4.73 8.04 -16.49
CA ASP A 110 6.10 8.43 -16.13
C ASP A 110 6.77 7.31 -15.31
N TYR A 111 6.06 6.76 -14.32
CA TYR A 111 6.55 5.65 -13.51
C TYR A 111 6.84 4.40 -14.37
N VAL A 112 5.89 3.97 -15.21
CA VAL A 112 6.09 2.83 -16.12
C VAL A 112 7.24 3.08 -17.09
N SER A 113 7.37 4.31 -17.60
CA SER A 113 8.47 4.70 -18.49
C SER A 113 9.82 4.64 -17.79
N GLN A 114 9.90 5.08 -16.54
CA GLN A 114 11.09 5.00 -15.70
C GLN A 114 11.49 3.54 -15.37
N MET A 115 10.51 2.68 -15.09
CA MET A 115 10.79 1.28 -14.83
C MET A 115 11.26 0.56 -16.09
N ARG A 116 10.65 0.89 -17.24
CA ARG A 116 11.09 0.37 -18.55
C ARG A 116 12.50 0.81 -18.89
N SER A 117 12.87 2.07 -18.65
CA SER A 117 14.25 2.54 -18.89
C SER A 117 15.27 1.84 -17.98
N SER A 118 14.82 1.39 -16.80
CA SER A 118 15.58 0.57 -15.85
C SER A 118 15.56 -0.93 -16.18
N ARG A 119 15.05 -1.33 -17.35
CA ARG A 119 14.93 -2.72 -17.86
C ARG A 119 14.06 -3.65 -17.00
N GLN A 120 13.17 -3.10 -16.18
CA GLN A 120 12.24 -3.89 -15.39
C GLN A 120 10.93 -4.11 -16.18
N GLN A 121 10.48 -5.36 -16.27
CA GLN A 121 9.16 -5.66 -16.81
C GLN A 121 8.12 -5.37 -15.73
N THR A 122 7.30 -4.34 -15.97
CA THR A 122 6.35 -3.81 -14.98
C THR A 122 4.93 -3.91 -15.50
N LYS A 123 4.01 -4.44 -14.68
CA LYS A 123 2.57 -4.45 -14.94
C LYS A 123 1.84 -3.67 -13.85
N ILE A 124 0.96 -2.75 -14.25
CA ILE A 124 0.02 -2.12 -13.31
C ILE A 124 -1.16 -3.08 -13.08
N ASP A 125 -1.46 -3.41 -11.82
CA ASP A 125 -2.59 -4.29 -11.45
C ASP A 125 -3.84 -3.48 -11.05
N ILE A 126 -3.67 -2.47 -10.20
CA ILE A 126 -4.75 -1.56 -9.79
C ILE A 126 -4.27 -0.13 -9.96
N SER A 127 -5.18 0.73 -10.38
CA SER A 127 -5.09 2.19 -10.36
C SER A 127 -6.44 2.71 -9.88
N ASP A 128 -6.45 3.51 -8.82
CA ASP A 128 -7.69 4.04 -8.25
C ASP A 128 -7.42 5.34 -7.46
N ALA A 129 -8.51 6.02 -7.11
CA ALA A 129 -8.50 7.28 -6.39
C ALA A 129 -9.54 7.26 -5.27
N ARG A 130 -9.23 7.94 -4.16
CA ARG A 130 -10.16 8.14 -3.06
C ARG A 130 -10.21 9.59 -2.65
N GLN A 131 -11.40 10.09 -2.34
CA GLN A 131 -11.56 11.41 -1.74
C GLN A 131 -11.31 11.37 -0.23
N ALA A 132 -10.49 12.29 0.24
CA ALA A 132 -10.24 12.59 1.65
C ALA A 132 -10.57 14.06 1.92
N ALA A 133 -10.61 14.47 3.20
CA ALA A 133 -11.00 15.83 3.58
C ALA A 133 -10.09 16.91 2.98
N PHE A 134 -8.82 16.60 2.73
CA PHE A 134 -7.83 17.53 2.19
C PHE A 134 -7.66 17.46 0.66
N GLY A 135 -8.34 16.52 -0.01
CA GLY A 135 -8.21 16.31 -1.45
C GLY A 135 -8.23 14.84 -1.85
N THR A 136 -7.73 14.57 -3.06
CA THR A 136 -7.71 13.21 -3.61
C THR A 136 -6.41 12.48 -3.26
N ILE A 137 -6.56 11.26 -2.77
CA ILE A 137 -5.48 10.29 -2.61
C ILE A 137 -5.53 9.33 -3.79
N TYR A 138 -4.48 9.35 -4.58
CA TYR A 138 -4.28 8.42 -5.69
C TYR A 138 -3.45 7.24 -5.23
N TYR A 139 -3.76 6.04 -5.69
CA TYR A 139 -2.93 4.88 -5.44
C TYR A 139 -2.94 3.89 -6.60
N PHE A 140 -1.85 3.18 -6.77
CA PHE A 140 -1.76 2.09 -7.74
C PHE A 140 -0.77 1.02 -7.28
N THR A 141 -0.90 -0.18 -7.85
CA THR A 141 0.06 -1.26 -7.61
C THR A 141 0.77 -1.65 -8.88
N ALA A 142 2.10 -1.69 -8.83
CA ALA A 142 2.95 -2.17 -9.90
C ALA A 142 3.58 -3.52 -9.50
N ILE A 143 3.70 -4.44 -10.45
CA ILE A 143 4.33 -5.75 -10.26
C ILE A 143 5.54 -5.83 -11.20
N HIS A 144 6.71 -6.10 -10.63
CA HIS A 144 7.99 -6.12 -11.31
C HIS A 144 8.53 -7.55 -11.37
N SER A 145 8.75 -8.06 -12.58
CA SER A 145 9.41 -9.36 -12.75
C SER A 145 10.92 -9.20 -12.58
N MET A 146 11.50 -9.84 -11.55
CA MET A 146 12.94 -9.82 -11.28
C MET A 146 13.52 -11.25 -11.26
N PRO A 147 14.83 -11.42 -11.53
CA PRO A 147 15.51 -12.69 -11.29
C PRO A 147 15.42 -13.07 -9.80
N GLY A 148 14.83 -14.23 -9.49
CA GLY A 148 14.66 -14.71 -8.11
C GLY A 148 13.27 -14.47 -7.49
N GLY A 149 12.37 -13.77 -8.18
CA GLY A 149 10.99 -13.56 -7.74
C GLY A 149 10.45 -12.21 -8.20
N ALA A 150 9.13 -12.04 -8.15
CA ALA A 150 8.51 -10.76 -8.45
C ALA A 150 8.37 -9.89 -7.21
N LEU A 151 8.55 -8.58 -7.39
CA LEU A 151 8.30 -7.56 -6.39
C LEU A 151 7.03 -6.79 -6.73
N CYS A 152 6.40 -6.24 -5.71
CA CYS A 152 5.23 -5.41 -5.85
C CYS A 152 5.47 -4.07 -5.16
N ASP A 153 5.14 -3.01 -5.87
CA ASP A 153 5.10 -1.65 -5.34
C ASP A 153 3.64 -1.26 -5.15
N PHE A 154 3.29 -0.79 -3.95
CA PHE A 154 2.03 -0.13 -3.66
C PHE A 154 2.31 1.36 -3.45
N ILE A 155 1.95 2.15 -4.45
CA ILE A 155 2.30 3.56 -4.52
C ILE A 155 1.09 4.39 -4.14
N ILE A 156 1.29 5.32 -3.22
CA ILE A 156 0.31 6.33 -2.78
C ILE A 156 0.84 7.70 -3.13
N LEU A 157 -0.02 8.52 -3.71
CA LEU A 157 0.26 9.89 -4.08
C LEU A 157 -0.86 10.80 -3.59
N PHE A 158 -0.48 11.89 -2.94
CA PHE A 158 -1.43 12.93 -2.56
C PHE A 158 -0.74 14.27 -2.40
N GLN A 159 -1.54 15.34 -2.42
CA GLN A 159 -1.08 16.71 -2.25
C GLN A 159 -1.33 17.18 -0.82
N GLY A 160 -0.31 17.76 -0.19
CA GLY A 160 -0.39 18.47 1.09
C GLY A 160 0.10 19.89 0.96
N GLY A 161 -0.83 20.84 0.82
CA GLY A 161 -0.50 22.23 0.52
C GLY A 161 0.23 22.34 -0.83
N LYS A 162 1.45 22.92 -0.82
CA LYS A 162 2.32 23.05 -2.01
C LYS A 162 3.28 21.88 -2.22
N LYS A 163 3.06 20.76 -1.52
CA LYS A 163 3.92 19.59 -1.57
C LYS A 163 3.17 18.40 -2.14
N MET A 164 3.82 17.67 -3.03
CA MET A 164 3.40 16.35 -3.47
C MET A 164 4.15 15.30 -2.65
N ILE A 165 3.40 14.37 -2.05
CA ILE A 165 3.91 13.29 -1.24
C ILE A 165 3.77 11.99 -2.04
N PHE A 166 4.89 11.29 -2.20
CA PHE A 166 4.97 9.98 -2.83
C PHE A 166 5.36 8.97 -1.76
N MET A 167 4.53 7.97 -1.54
CA MET A 167 4.84 6.84 -0.69
C MET A 167 4.89 5.59 -1.55
N ASP A 168 5.97 4.83 -1.46
CA ASP A 168 6.16 3.60 -2.21
C ASP A 168 6.47 2.46 -1.24
N PHE A 169 5.52 1.55 -1.13
CA PHE A 169 5.66 0.33 -0.34
C PHE A 169 6.07 -0.83 -1.24
N ASN A 170 7.30 -1.32 -1.09
CA ASN A 170 7.82 -2.46 -1.84
C ASN A 170 7.78 -3.74 -0.97
N PHE A 171 7.27 -4.83 -1.54
CA PHE A 171 7.20 -6.15 -0.90
C PHE A 171 7.20 -7.29 -1.92
N GLU A 172 7.49 -8.52 -1.49
CA GLU A 172 7.48 -9.71 -2.36
C GLU A 172 6.04 -10.01 -2.86
N GLN A 173 5.88 -10.42 -4.13
CA GLN A 173 4.56 -10.70 -4.73
C GLN A 173 3.73 -11.74 -3.97
N LYS A 174 4.37 -12.70 -3.28
CA LYS A 174 3.65 -13.69 -2.46
C LYS A 174 2.84 -13.05 -1.33
N GLU A 175 3.22 -11.85 -0.89
CA GLU A 175 2.56 -11.07 0.16
C GLU A 175 1.49 -10.11 -0.41
N TYR A 176 1.27 -10.12 -1.72
CA TYR A 176 0.50 -9.11 -2.44
C TYR A 176 -0.88 -8.85 -1.84
N TYR A 177 -1.70 -9.88 -1.71
CA TYR A 177 -3.06 -9.73 -1.19
C TYR A 177 -3.09 -9.31 0.29
N PHE A 178 -2.06 -9.64 1.07
CA PHE A 178 -1.95 -9.18 2.44
C PHE A 178 -1.69 -7.67 2.46
N TRP A 179 -0.55 -7.25 1.92
CA TRP A 179 -0.14 -5.85 1.99
C TRP A 179 -1.06 -4.92 1.22
N LYS A 180 -1.57 -5.31 0.04
CA LYS A 180 -2.56 -4.52 -0.70
C LYS A 180 -3.77 -4.20 0.17
N THR A 181 -4.36 -5.19 0.84
CA THR A 181 -5.56 -4.98 1.66
C THR A 181 -5.26 -4.10 2.86
N ILE A 182 -4.11 -4.30 3.52
CA ILE A 182 -3.70 -3.44 4.63
C ILE A 182 -3.49 -2.01 4.14
N LEU A 183 -2.65 -1.80 3.14
CA LEU A 183 -2.25 -0.49 2.65
C LEU A 183 -3.41 0.28 2.01
N CYS A 184 -4.32 -0.37 1.30
CA CYS A 184 -5.56 0.27 0.82
C CYS A 184 -6.43 0.83 1.96
N LYS A 185 -6.45 0.17 3.12
CA LYS A 185 -7.20 0.68 4.27
C LYS A 185 -6.39 1.75 5.02
N LEU A 186 -5.09 1.55 5.23
CA LEU A 186 -4.26 2.53 5.93
C LEU A 186 -4.15 3.84 5.15
N SER A 187 -4.06 3.80 3.82
CA SER A 187 -4.07 5.00 2.96
C SER A 187 -5.33 5.84 3.15
N SER A 188 -6.46 5.22 3.50
CA SER A 188 -7.71 5.94 3.76
C SER A 188 -7.76 6.70 5.07
N THR A 189 -6.75 6.51 5.91
CA THR A 189 -6.62 7.17 7.20
C THR A 189 -5.65 8.34 7.15
N ILE A 190 -5.11 8.66 5.97
CA ILE A 190 -4.20 9.79 5.81
C ILE A 190 -4.93 11.08 6.20
N GLU A 191 -4.26 11.89 7.01
CA GLU A 191 -4.66 13.22 7.46
C GLU A 191 -3.48 14.18 7.21
N ILE A 192 -3.77 15.43 6.86
CA ILE A 192 -2.74 16.46 6.65
C ILE A 192 -2.81 17.45 7.80
N GLU A 193 -1.72 17.59 8.55
CA GLU A 193 -1.69 18.56 9.64
C GLU A 193 -1.53 19.97 9.05
N GLY A 194 -2.42 20.88 9.46
CA GLY A 194 -2.48 22.25 8.91
C GLY A 194 -3.45 22.46 7.73
N GLY A 195 -4.36 21.52 7.45
CA GLY A 195 -5.50 21.75 6.55
C GLY A 195 -6.37 22.94 7.01
N PRO A 196 -7.06 23.64 6.09
CA PRO A 196 -7.65 24.95 6.38
C PRO A 196 -8.60 24.84 7.57
N GLN A 197 -8.37 25.68 8.58
CA GLN A 197 -9.42 26.03 9.53
C GLN A 197 -10.55 26.62 8.68
N GLN A 198 -11.64 25.86 8.52
CA GLN A 198 -12.92 26.44 8.15
C GLN A 198 -13.47 27.21 9.35
#